data_AF-A0A9P2XGC0-F1
#
_entry.id   AF-A0A9P2XGC0-F1
#
_cell.length_a   1.000
_cell.length_b   1.000
_cell.length_c   1.000
_cell.angle_alpha   90.00
_cell.angle_beta   90.00
_cell.angle_gamma   90.00
#
_symmetry.space_group_name_H-M   'P 1'
#
loop_
_entity.id
_entity.type
_entity.pdbx_description
1 polymer ?
#
loop_
_entity_poly.entity_id
_entity_poly.type
_entity_poly.pdbx_seq_one_letter_code
_entity_poly.pdbx_strand_id
1 'polypeptide(L)'
;MSQHIINPKEIPLAFQTAWNKHDMQAFAALFDKDATFVNRFGHYVKGVDEIIAMHQPIHETIYRDSTLENELIDLIPMSEDICISHFWSRLTAGVAHP
;
A
#
# COMPACT_ATOMS: atom_id res chain seq x y z
N MET A 1 -3.82 -15.85 -6.17
CA MET A 1 -3.04 -15.54 -7.38
C MET A 1 -2.59 -14.10 -7.24
N SER A 2 -1.31 -13.87 -6.92
CA SER A 2 -0.75 -12.53 -6.78
C SER A 2 -0.79 -11.83 -8.13
N GLN A 3 -1.37 -10.63 -8.21
CA GLN A 3 -1.31 -9.84 -9.44
C GLN A 3 0.16 -9.55 -9.74
N HIS A 4 0.66 -10.09 -10.85
CA HIS A 4 2.00 -9.75 -11.34
C HIS A 4 1.91 -8.33 -11.91
N ILE A 5 2.38 -7.36 -11.15
CA ILE A 5 2.55 -5.99 -11.64
C ILE A 5 3.77 -6.00 -12.58
N ILE A 6 3.51 -5.97 -13.88
CA ILE A 6 4.57 -6.00 -14.91
C ILE A 6 5.19 -4.60 -15.08
N ASN A 7 4.43 -3.54 -14.77
CA ASN A 7 4.88 -2.16 -14.93
C ASN A 7 4.94 -1.44 -13.57
N PRO A 8 6.13 -1.04 -13.07
CA PRO A 8 6.27 -0.40 -11.77
C PRO A 8 5.53 0.95 -11.66
N LYS A 9 5.18 1.59 -12.78
CA LYS A 9 4.34 2.80 -12.78
C LYS A 9 2.92 2.55 -12.27
N GLU A 10 2.46 1.30 -12.26
CA GLU A 10 1.13 0.92 -11.80
C GLU A 10 1.06 0.69 -10.29
N ILE A 11 2.21 0.60 -9.60
CA ILE A 11 2.27 0.34 -8.15
C ILE A 11 1.43 1.35 -7.34
N PRO A 12 1.50 2.67 -7.57
CA PRO A 12 0.69 3.62 -6.81
C PRO A 12 -0.82 3.39 -6.99
N LEU A 13 -1.27 3.09 -8.21
CA LEU A 13 -2.67 2.81 -8.51
C LEU A 13 -3.13 1.47 -7.93
N ALA A 14 -2.27 0.44 -7.98
CA ALA A 14 -2.55 -0.86 -7.38
C ALA A 14 -2.68 -0.74 -5.85
N PHE A 15 -1.80 0.01 -5.20
CA PHE A 15 -1.87 0.33 -3.76
C PHE A 15 -3.18 1.05 -3.43
N GLN A 16 -3.53 2.09 -4.18
CA GLN A 16 -4.79 2.82 -4.02
C GLN A 16 -5.99 1.90 -4.18
N THR A 17 -5.98 1.02 -5.18
CA THR A 17 -7.09 0.12 -5.47
C THR A 17 -7.31 -0.89 -4.35
N ALA A 18 -6.23 -1.50 -3.85
CA ALA A 18 -6.30 -2.41 -2.71
C ALA A 18 -6.80 -1.70 -1.45
N TRP A 19 -6.29 -0.50 -1.18
CA TRP A 19 -6.73 0.32 -0.04
C TRP A 19 -8.23 0.65 -0.10
N ASN A 20 -8.68 1.23 -1.22
CA ASN A 20 -10.05 1.73 -1.38
C ASN A 20 -11.10 0.61 -1.47
N LYS A 21 -10.66 -0.62 -1.77
CA LYS A 21 -11.51 -1.83 -1.69
C LYS A 21 -11.44 -2.50 -0.32
N HIS A 22 -10.57 -2.02 0.57
CA HIS A 22 -10.22 -2.67 1.85
C HIS A 22 -9.82 -4.14 1.66
N ASP A 23 -9.18 -4.45 0.53
CA ASP A 23 -8.79 -5.80 0.14
C ASP A 23 -7.37 -6.10 0.61
N MET A 24 -7.26 -6.71 1.80
CA MET A 24 -5.98 -7.04 2.41
C MET A 24 -5.22 -8.14 1.65
N GLN A 25 -5.92 -8.98 0.88
CA GLN A 25 -5.26 -9.99 0.04
C GLN A 25 -4.59 -9.34 -1.17
N ALA A 26 -5.28 -8.41 -1.84
CA ALA A 26 -4.68 -7.62 -2.91
C ALA A 26 -3.56 -6.72 -2.39
N PHE A 27 -3.72 -6.15 -1.19
CA PHE A 27 -2.69 -5.33 -0.55
C PHE A 27 -1.42 -6.15 -0.26
N ALA A 28 -1.57 -7.36 0.29
CA ALA A 28 -0.45 -8.26 0.58
C ALA A 28 0.36 -8.61 -0.68
N ALA A 29 -0.31 -8.79 -1.82
CA ALA A 29 0.33 -9.15 -3.08
C ALA A 29 1.26 -8.05 -3.65
N LEU A 30 1.22 -6.83 -3.11
CA LEU A 30 2.12 -5.73 -3.50
C LEU A 30 3.50 -5.80 -2.83
N PHE A 31 3.67 -6.66 -1.83
CA PHE A 31 4.88 -6.74 -1.01
C PHE A 31 5.63 -8.04 -1.26
N ASP A 32 6.97 -7.94 -1.22
CA ASP A 32 7.82 -9.11 -1.04
C ASP A 32 7.57 -9.77 0.32
N LYS A 33 7.78 -11.08 0.43
CA LYS A 33 7.57 -11.83 1.67
C LYS A 33 8.33 -11.24 2.87
N ASP A 34 9.52 -10.68 2.65
CA ASP A 34 10.40 -10.12 3.69
C ASP A 34 10.37 -8.57 3.71
N ALA A 35 9.41 -7.95 3.04
CA ALA A 35 9.30 -6.50 2.93
C ALA A 35 9.25 -5.82 4.30
N THR A 36 9.77 -4.60 4.36
CA THR A 36 9.70 -3.75 5.55
C THR A 36 8.76 -2.59 5.29
N PHE A 37 7.98 -2.19 6.30
CA PHE A 37 7.04 -1.08 6.17
C PHE A 37 7.11 -0.16 7.38
N VAL A 38 7.04 1.14 7.13
CA VAL A 38 6.89 2.17 8.17
C VAL A 38 5.60 2.92 7.91
N ASN A 39 4.68 2.92 8.89
CA ASN A 39 3.43 3.64 8.75
C ASN A 39 3.58 5.14 9.07
N ARG A 40 2.51 5.91 8.87
CA ARG A 40 2.47 7.37 9.12
C ARG A 40 2.76 7.79 10.57
N PHE A 41 2.72 6.87 11.52
CA PHE A 41 3.03 7.09 12.93
C PHE A 41 4.46 6.64 13.30
N GLY A 42 5.26 6.20 12.34
CA GLY A 42 6.62 5.71 12.57
C GLY A 42 6.70 4.29 13.09
N HIS A 43 5.60 3.51 13.06
CA HIS A 43 5.63 2.09 13.42
C HIS A 43 6.29 1.30 12.29
N TYR A 44 7.43 0.67 12.60
CA TYR A 44 8.17 -0.23 11.72
C TYR A 44 7.78 -1.70 11.94
N VAL A 45 7.51 -2.43 10.86
CA VAL A 45 7.28 -3.88 10.85
C VAL A 45 8.08 -4.56 9.75
N LYS A 46 8.28 -5.88 9.88
CA LYS A 46 9.00 -6.69 8.89
C LYS A 46 8.24 -7.97 8.53
N GLY A 47 8.11 -8.21 7.23
CA GLY A 47 7.41 -9.34 6.65
C GLY A 47 5.97 -8.99 6.29
N VAL A 48 5.48 -9.57 5.20
CA VAL A 48 4.13 -9.26 4.68
C VAL A 48 3.03 -9.57 5.70
N ASP A 49 3.19 -10.60 6.52
CA ASP A 49 2.21 -10.96 7.56
C ASP A 49 2.07 -9.86 8.62
N GLU A 50 3.17 -9.25 9.07
CA GLU A 50 3.12 -8.14 10.02
C GLU A 50 2.54 -6.86 9.39
N ILE A 51 2.83 -6.62 8.10
CA ILE A 51 2.23 -5.51 7.34
C ILE A 51 0.71 -5.67 7.33
N ILE A 52 0.20 -6.86 7.00
CA ILE A 52 -1.24 -7.12 6.98
C ILE A 52 -1.87 -7.08 8.37
N ALA A 53 -1.24 -7.68 9.37
CA ALA A 53 -1.75 -7.66 10.75
C ALA A 53 -1.92 -6.23 11.28
N MET A 54 -1.07 -5.29 10.85
CA MET A 54 -1.21 -3.87 11.20
C MET A 54 -2.33 -3.16 10.42
N HIS A 55 -2.55 -3.47 9.14
CA HIS A 55 -3.53 -2.77 8.31
C HIS A 55 -4.94 -3.33 8.43
N GLN A 56 -5.11 -4.63 8.61
CA GLN A 56 -6.43 -5.26 8.63
C GLN A 56 -7.36 -4.66 9.69
N PRO A 57 -6.98 -4.50 10.97
CA PRO A 57 -7.89 -3.98 11.99
C PRO A 57 -8.33 -2.54 11.73
N ILE A 58 -7.46 -1.69 11.17
CA ILE A 58 -7.81 -0.30 10.87
C ILE A 58 -8.72 -0.21 9.65
N HIS A 59 -8.56 -1.08 8.65
CA HIS A 59 -9.46 -1.19 7.49
C HIS A 59 -10.82 -1.78 7.86
N GLU A 60 -10.92 -2.56 8.94
CA GLU A 60 -12.19 -3.03 9.49
C GLU A 60 -12.87 -1.97 10.40
N THR A 61 -12.14 -0.92 10.80
CA THR A 61 -12.60 0.08 11.77
C THR A 61 -12.52 1.51 11.24
N ILE A 62 -11.48 2.27 11.59
CA ILE A 62 -11.36 3.72 11.36
C ILE A 62 -11.13 4.10 9.90
N TYR A 63 -10.65 3.17 9.08
CA TYR A 63 -10.36 3.37 7.66
C TYR A 63 -11.33 2.63 6.74
N ARG A 64 -12.39 1.99 7.26
CA ARG A 64 -13.36 1.18 6.50
C ARG A 64 -14.13 1.94 5.40
N ASP A 65 -14.09 3.26 5.44
CA ASP A 65 -14.72 4.16 4.48
C ASP A 65 -13.76 5.27 4.03
N SER A 66 -12.46 5.08 4.26
CA SER A 66 -11.42 5.98 3.79
C SER A 66 -11.07 5.71 2.32
N THR A 67 -10.60 6.74 1.64
CA THR A 67 -10.05 6.63 0.29
C THR A 67 -8.65 7.21 0.21
N LEU A 68 -7.80 6.58 -0.58
CA LEU A 68 -6.54 7.12 -1.06
C LEU A 68 -6.69 7.66 -2.48
N GLU A 69 -5.95 8.72 -2.74
CA GLU A 69 -5.57 9.19 -4.07
C GLU A 69 -4.04 9.21 -4.16
N ASN A 70 -3.50 8.37 -5.05
CA ASN A 70 -2.07 8.20 -5.25
C ASN A 70 -1.64 8.80 -6.59
N GLU A 71 -0.58 9.61 -6.56
CA GLU A 71 -0.03 10.31 -7.70
C GLU A 71 1.45 9.94 -7.86
N LEU A 72 1.79 9.23 -8.95
CA LEU A 72 3.18 8.91 -9.27
C LEU A 72 3.94 10.20 -9.58
N ILE A 73 5.00 10.47 -8.82
CA ILE A 73 5.85 11.66 -8.97
C ILE A 73 7.09 11.32 -9.77
N ASP A 74 7.75 10.20 -9.45
CA ASP A 74 8.97 9.79 -10.13
C ASP A 74 9.16 8.27 -10.06
N LEU A 75 9.92 7.76 -11.03
CA LEU A 75 10.38 6.39 -11.07
C LEU A 75 11.87 6.36 -11.40
N ILE A 76 12.68 5.97 -10.42
CA ILE A 76 14.13 5.96 -10.53
C ILE A 76 14.59 4.51 -10.76
N PRO A 77 15.00 4.14 -11.99
CA PRO A 77 15.55 2.82 -12.26
C PRO A 77 16.93 2.68 -11.59
N MET A 78 17.17 1.56 -10.92
CA MET A 78 18.43 1.23 -10.25
C MET A 78 19.16 0.08 -10.95
N SER A 79 18.41 -0.85 -11.55
CA SER A 79 18.89 -1.94 -12.41
C SER A 79 17.76 -2.42 -13.34
N GLU A 80 17.95 -3.51 -14.07
CA GLU A 80 16.92 -4.13 -14.91
C GLU A 80 15.66 -4.52 -14.10
N ASP A 81 15.86 -5.03 -12.87
CA ASP A 81 14.78 -5.59 -12.05
C ASP A 81 14.43 -4.74 -10.81
N ILE A 82 15.10 -3.60 -10.61
CA ILE A 82 14.95 -2.77 -9.41
C ILE A 82 14.73 -1.33 -9.78
N CYS A 83 13.68 -0.73 -9.21
CA CYS A 83 13.41 0.70 -9.29
C CYS A 83 12.88 1.23 -7.94
N ILE A 84 13.03 2.53 -7.73
CA ILE A 84 12.38 3.26 -6.64
C ILE A 84 11.18 4.00 -7.24
N SER A 85 9.99 3.79 -6.67
CA SER A 85 8.79 4.58 -6.99
C SER A 85 8.59 5.65 -5.94
N HIS A 86 8.56 6.91 -6.36
CA HIS A 86 8.16 8.03 -5.51
C HIS A 86 6.75 8.45 -5.92
N PHE A 87 5.81 8.40 -4.99
CA PHE A 87 4.44 8.86 -5.23
C PHE A 87 3.92 9.60 -4.00
N TRP A 88 3.03 10.55 -4.23
CA TRP A 88 2.25 11.16 -3.16
C TRP A 88 1.00 10.33 -2.90
N SER A 89 0.61 10.26 -1.63
CA SER A 89 -0.63 9.63 -1.20
C SER A 89 -1.43 10.61 -0.37
N ARG A 90 -2.68 10.85 -0.77
CA ARG A 90 -3.62 11.71 -0.06
C ARG A 90 -4.74 10.84 0.51
N LEU A 91 -4.86 10.82 1.82
CA LEU A 91 -5.91 10.09 2.53
C LEU A 91 -7.09 11.01 2.81
N THR A 92 -8.25 10.65 2.31
CA THR A 92 -9.53 11.18 2.75
C THR A 92 -10.13 10.18 3.73
N ALA A 93 -10.31 10.60 4.98
CA ALA A 93 -11.01 9.81 5.98
C ALA A 93 -12.52 9.87 5.74
N GLY A 94 -13.23 8.78 6.04
CA GLY A 94 -14.69 8.75 6.02
C GLY A 94 -15.30 8.98 7.41
N VAL A 95 -16.61 8.75 7.53
CA VAL A 95 -17.38 8.97 8.77
C VAL A 95 -16.99 8.00 9.91
N ALA A 96 -16.29 6.92 9.58
CA ALA A 96 -15.73 5.99 10.54
C ALA A 96 -14.62 6.57 11.40
N HIS A 97 -13.92 7.57 10.88
CA HIS A 97 -12.80 8.19 11.54
C HIS A 97 -13.30 9.26 12.53
N PRO A 98 -12.89 9.20 13.81
CA PRO A 98 -13.30 10.17 14.81
C PRO A 98 -12.70 11.56 14.58
#